data_AF-A0A847FQS4-F1
#
_entry.id   AF-A0A847FQS4-F1
#
_cell.length_a   1.000
_cell.length_b   1.000
_cell.length_c   1.000
_cell.angle_alpha   90.00
_cell.angle_beta   90.00
_cell.angle_gamma   90.00
#
_symmetry.space_group_name_H-M   'P 1'
#
loop_
_entity.id
_entity.type
_entity.pdbx_description
1 polymer ?
#
loop_
_entity_poly.entity_id
_entity_poly.type
_entity_poly.pdbx_seq_one_letter_code
_entity_poly.pdbx_strand_id
1 'polypeptide(L)'
;MPRSKSLWALAVAVALLLSAIFFAGCARSQSGAIPPEEAPREDNAAGDDFVDESPADGGDTLPILDPGTVDPSKKIIYTVDMALEVEDAAKALNDIIAATEELGGYMADSRYYAYRHDIDSYVTVRIPPEKLKEFTGRVSTLGKVMSQSMDSEDVTDQYTDLTARLANAQAQEAQLLEIMKQAKNIEDILLVREQLNTVQAEIEILKGKIRQMDNQVGYSTVTIRLTEPAPPVVTPDEEGVKFWGFGLIGQRIGRGFV
;
A
#
# COMPACT_ATOMS: atom_id res chain seq x y z
N MET A 1 -51.49 5.26 -23.32
CA MET A 1 -50.00 5.26 -23.30
C MET A 1 -49.49 4.20 -22.33
N PRO A 2 -48.98 3.04 -22.81
CA PRO A 2 -48.30 2.06 -21.96
C PRO A 2 -46.86 1.83 -22.49
N ARG A 3 -45.93 2.76 -22.23
CA ARG A 3 -44.52 2.63 -22.66
C ARG A 3 -43.54 2.22 -21.55
N SER A 4 -43.99 2.17 -20.29
CA SER A 4 -43.10 1.88 -19.14
C SER A 4 -42.88 0.38 -18.90
N LYS A 5 -43.81 -0.50 -19.30
CA LYS A 5 -43.71 -1.95 -19.06
C LYS A 5 -42.74 -2.67 -20.01
N SER A 6 -42.57 -2.16 -21.23
CA SER A 6 -41.64 -2.74 -22.21
C SER A 6 -40.17 -2.40 -21.92
N LEU A 7 -39.91 -1.24 -21.29
CA LEU A 7 -38.55 -0.83 -20.91
C LEU A 7 -37.99 -1.67 -19.76
N TRP A 8 -38.83 -2.07 -18.81
CA TRP A 8 -38.41 -2.92 -17.69
C TRP A 8 -38.13 -4.36 -18.13
N ALA A 9 -38.94 -4.90 -19.06
CA ALA A 9 -38.71 -6.22 -19.64
C ALA A 9 -37.41 -6.27 -20.48
N LEU A 10 -37.08 -5.18 -21.19
CA LEU A 10 -35.85 -5.10 -21.98
C LEU A 10 -34.60 -5.01 -21.09
N ALA A 11 -34.68 -4.30 -19.96
CA ALA A 11 -33.59 -4.21 -18.99
C ALA A 11 -33.28 -5.56 -18.32
N VAL A 12 -34.31 -6.33 -17.96
CA VAL A 12 -34.13 -7.67 -17.37
C VAL A 12 -33.56 -8.66 -18.40
N ALA A 13 -33.99 -8.58 -19.66
CA ALA A 13 -33.45 -9.43 -20.73
C ALA A 13 -31.96 -9.14 -21.03
N VAL A 14 -31.54 -7.87 -21.02
CA VAL A 14 -30.14 -7.48 -21.22
C VAL A 14 -29.26 -7.90 -20.04
N ALA A 15 -29.77 -7.82 -18.80
CA ALA A 15 -29.05 -8.28 -17.61
C ALA A 15 -28.84 -9.81 -17.61
N LEU A 16 -29.82 -10.59 -18.10
CA LEU A 16 -29.69 -12.04 -18.27
C LEU A 16 -28.76 -12.45 -19.42
N LEU A 17 -28.64 -11.62 -20.46
CA LEU A 17 -27.71 -11.85 -21.57
C LEU A 17 -26.26 -11.50 -21.19
N LEU A 18 -26.05 -10.55 -20.29
CA LEU A 18 -24.72 -10.18 -19.78
C LEU A 18 -24.16 -11.16 -18.74
N SER A 19 -25.01 -11.86 -17.97
CA SER A 19 -24.55 -12.88 -17.01
C SER A 19 -24.09 -14.19 -17.67
N ALA A 20 -24.55 -14.48 -18.89
CA ALA A 20 -24.20 -15.70 -19.62
C ALA A 20 -22.77 -15.68 -20.22
N ILE A 21 -22.12 -14.51 -20.30
CA ILE A 21 -20.78 -14.36 -20.88
C ILE A 21 -19.67 -14.61 -19.83
N PHE A 22 -20.01 -14.66 -18.53
CA PHE A 22 -19.04 -14.80 -17.44
C PHE A 22 -18.65 -16.25 -17.08
N PHE A 23 -19.28 -17.28 -17.67
CA PHE A 23 -19.03 -18.68 -17.31
C PHE A 23 -18.21 -19.50 -18.32
N ALA A 24 -17.71 -18.89 -19.41
CA ALA A 24 -16.85 -19.56 -20.39
C ALA A 24 -15.38 -19.14 -20.24
N GLY A 25 -14.73 -19.60 -19.16
CA GLY A 25 -13.36 -19.19 -18.85
C GLY A 25 -12.60 -20.14 -17.93
N CYS A 26 -12.56 -21.44 -18.26
CA CYS A 26 -11.57 -22.38 -17.72
C CYS A 26 -11.35 -23.51 -18.74
N ALA A 27 -10.41 -23.32 -19.67
CA ALA A 27 -9.83 -24.41 -20.45
C ALA A 27 -8.43 -24.70 -19.90
N ARG A 28 -8.33 -25.79 -19.14
CA ARG A 28 -7.10 -26.30 -18.53
C ARG A 28 -6.25 -26.96 -19.62
N SER A 29 -5.20 -26.27 -20.07
CA SER A 29 -4.23 -26.79 -21.04
C SER A 29 -3.24 -27.73 -20.31
N GLN A 30 -3.36 -29.02 -20.60
CA GLN A 30 -2.44 -30.06 -20.14
C GLN A 30 -1.26 -30.09 -21.12
N SER A 31 -0.16 -29.40 -20.79
CA SER A 31 1.08 -29.49 -21.55
C SER A 31 1.73 -30.85 -21.31
N GLY A 32 1.93 -31.59 -22.40
CA GLY A 32 2.63 -32.86 -22.41
C GLY A 32 4.10 -32.69 -22.05
N ALA A 33 4.59 -33.58 -21.19
CA ALA A 33 6.00 -33.70 -20.87
C ALA A 33 6.77 -34.23 -22.09
N ILE A 34 7.74 -33.44 -22.55
CA ILE A 34 8.80 -33.88 -23.46
C ILE A 34 9.94 -34.38 -22.55
N PRO A 35 10.49 -35.60 -22.75
CA PRO A 35 11.67 -36.03 -22.00
C PRO A 35 12.88 -35.19 -22.42
N PRO A 36 13.78 -34.79 -21.51
CA PRO A 36 15.01 -34.13 -21.91
C PRO A 36 15.96 -35.12 -22.57
N GLU A 37 16.37 -34.79 -23.79
CA GLU A 37 17.47 -35.39 -24.53
C GLU A 37 18.79 -35.05 -23.81
N GLU A 38 19.51 -36.08 -23.36
CA GLU A 38 20.80 -35.95 -22.70
C GLU A 38 21.85 -35.42 -23.67
N ALA A 39 22.30 -34.18 -23.48
CA ALA A 39 23.52 -33.67 -24.09
C ALA A 39 24.76 -34.23 -23.34
N PRO A 40 25.90 -34.46 -24.03
CA PRO A 40 27.10 -35.03 -23.42
C PRO A 40 27.69 -34.09 -22.35
N ARG A 41 27.99 -34.65 -21.16
CA ARG A 41 28.80 -33.99 -20.13
C ARG A 41 30.24 -33.87 -20.62
N GLU A 42 30.72 -32.64 -20.76
CA GLU A 42 32.15 -32.34 -20.77
C GLU A 42 32.61 -32.14 -19.32
N ASP A 43 33.45 -33.05 -18.85
CA ASP A 43 34.21 -32.93 -17.60
C ASP A 43 35.23 -31.81 -17.75
N ASN A 44 35.04 -30.71 -17.02
CA ASN A 44 36.13 -29.80 -16.68
C ASN A 44 36.08 -29.47 -15.19
N ALA A 45 36.96 -30.13 -14.46
CA ALA A 45 37.30 -29.88 -13.08
C ALA A 45 38.23 -28.66 -12.99
N ALA A 46 37.77 -27.61 -12.33
CA ALA A 46 38.58 -26.63 -11.61
C ALA A 46 37.63 -25.78 -10.77
N GLY A 47 37.57 -26.04 -9.48
CA GLY A 47 36.85 -25.20 -8.54
C GLY A 47 37.75 -24.10 -7.98
N ASP A 48 37.12 -23.15 -7.32
CA ASP A 48 37.68 -22.43 -6.20
C ASP A 48 36.68 -22.39 -5.03
N ASP A 49 37.23 -22.82 -3.90
CA ASP A 49 36.87 -22.64 -2.49
C ASP A 49 35.55 -21.91 -2.17
N PHE A 50 34.55 -22.70 -1.78
CA PHE A 50 33.45 -22.25 -0.95
C PHE A 50 33.99 -21.90 0.45
N VAL A 51 34.02 -20.61 0.76
CA VAL A 51 34.14 -20.14 2.15
C VAL A 51 32.79 -20.36 2.82
N ASP A 52 32.72 -21.40 3.64
CA ASP A 52 31.61 -21.71 4.54
C ASP A 52 31.63 -20.70 5.70
N GLU A 53 30.88 -19.61 5.55
CA GLU A 53 30.57 -18.72 6.67
C GLU A 53 29.15 -19.02 7.16
N SER A 54 29.10 -19.93 8.12
CA SER A 54 27.92 -20.20 8.95
C SER A 54 27.68 -19.02 9.91
N PRO A 55 26.48 -18.42 9.93
CA PRO A 55 26.00 -17.72 11.12
C PRO A 55 25.12 -18.69 11.91
N ALA A 56 25.70 -19.24 12.97
CA ALA A 56 24.94 -19.68 14.12
C ALA A 56 24.62 -18.46 14.98
N ASP A 57 23.37 -17.99 14.98
CA ASP A 57 22.67 -17.64 16.22
C ASP A 57 21.16 -17.51 15.96
N GLY A 58 20.39 -18.25 16.75
CA GLY A 58 18.93 -18.19 16.75
C GLY A 58 18.46 -17.11 17.72
N GLY A 59 18.22 -15.92 17.18
CA GLY A 59 17.34 -14.94 17.79
C GLY A 59 16.12 -14.75 16.88
N ASP A 60 14.93 -14.68 17.45
CA ASP A 60 13.69 -14.25 16.77
C ASP A 60 13.78 -12.76 16.36
N THR A 61 14.78 -12.43 15.53
CA THR A 61 14.84 -11.17 14.81
C THR A 61 14.15 -11.39 13.48
N LEU A 62 12.98 -10.77 13.33
CA LEU A 62 12.33 -10.60 12.04
C LEU A 62 13.40 -10.08 11.04
N PRO A 63 13.44 -10.58 9.80
CA PRO A 63 14.37 -10.08 8.80
C PRO A 63 14.08 -8.59 8.53
N ILE A 64 14.91 -7.72 9.10
CA ILE A 64 14.87 -6.28 8.83
C ILE A 64 15.84 -6.04 7.68
N LEU A 65 15.31 -5.66 6.52
CA LEU A 65 16.12 -5.12 5.43
C LEU A 65 16.74 -3.80 5.91
N ASP A 66 18.06 -3.71 5.93
CA ASP A 66 18.76 -2.47 6.29
C ASP A 66 18.95 -1.61 5.03
N PRO A 67 18.25 -0.46 4.90
CA PRO A 67 18.38 0.39 3.72
C PRO A 67 19.76 1.04 3.60
N GLY A 68 20.53 1.12 4.70
CA GLY A 68 21.80 1.83 4.76
C GLY A 68 22.99 1.13 4.09
N THR A 69 22.85 -0.13 3.65
CA THR A 69 23.95 -0.91 3.04
C THR A 69 23.81 -1.07 1.52
N VAL A 70 22.82 -0.40 0.91
CA VAL A 70 22.55 -0.52 -0.53
C VAL A 70 23.42 0.47 -1.32
N ASP A 71 23.91 0.02 -2.48
CA ASP A 71 24.61 0.88 -3.44
C ASP A 71 23.77 2.13 -3.79
N PRO A 72 24.30 3.35 -3.61
CA PRO A 72 23.59 4.60 -3.91
C PRO A 72 23.17 4.76 -5.37
N SER A 73 23.72 3.96 -6.29
CA SER A 73 23.29 3.92 -7.69
C SER A 73 21.91 3.28 -7.88
N LYS A 74 21.50 2.42 -6.94
CA LYS A 74 20.21 1.72 -6.99
C LYS A 74 19.07 2.65 -6.64
N LYS A 75 17.95 2.45 -7.33
CA LYS A 75 16.68 3.11 -7.05
C LYS A 75 15.79 2.12 -6.33
N ILE A 76 15.78 2.13 -4.99
CA ILE A 76 14.94 1.25 -4.19
C ILE A 76 13.82 2.03 -3.52
N ILE A 77 12.59 1.54 -3.66
CA ILE A 77 11.42 2.04 -2.94
C ILE A 77 11.21 1.17 -1.72
N TYR A 78 11.04 1.80 -0.55
CA TYR A 78 10.73 1.09 0.70
C TYR A 78 9.33 1.47 1.18
N THR A 79 8.55 0.44 1.52
CA THR A 79 7.22 0.58 2.13
C THR A 79 7.19 -0.22 3.42
N VAL A 80 6.64 0.38 4.48
CA VAL A 80 6.49 -0.28 5.78
C VAL A 80 5.05 -0.10 6.25
N ASP A 81 4.42 -1.19 6.65
CA ASP A 81 3.12 -1.16 7.30
C ASP A 81 3.28 -1.67 8.73
N MET A 82 2.79 -0.90 9.70
CA MET A 82 2.85 -1.21 11.12
C MET A 82 1.46 -1.11 11.74
N ALA A 83 1.13 -2.04 12.62
CA ALA A 83 -0.02 -1.95 13.51
C ALA A 83 0.47 -2.00 14.95
N LEU A 84 0.08 -1.00 15.75
CA LEU A 84 0.48 -0.88 17.14
C LEU A 84 -0.75 -0.73 18.02
N GLU A 85 -0.75 -1.49 19.12
CA GLU A 85 -1.65 -1.30 20.23
C GLU A 85 -0.99 -0.36 21.25
N VAL A 86 -1.63 0.77 21.54
CA VAL A 86 -1.10 1.84 22.40
C VAL A 86 -2.11 2.20 23.48
N GLU A 87 -1.65 2.73 24.61
CA GLU A 87 -2.53 3.16 25.70
C GLU A 87 -3.30 4.46 25.37
N ASP A 88 -2.67 5.36 24.60
CA ASP A 88 -3.23 6.64 24.17
C ASP A 88 -2.81 6.90 22.72
N ALA A 89 -3.74 6.73 21.79
CA ALA A 89 -3.49 6.90 20.37
C ALA A 89 -3.19 8.35 19.98
N ALA A 90 -3.76 9.33 20.67
CA ALA A 90 -3.52 10.74 20.39
C ALA A 90 -2.10 11.16 20.80
N LYS A 91 -1.63 10.68 21.96
CA LYS A 91 -0.24 10.89 22.39
C LYS A 91 0.75 10.19 21.46
N ALA A 92 0.52 8.91 21.14
CA ALA A 92 1.38 8.16 20.23
C ALA A 92 1.46 8.81 18.85
N LEU A 93 0.35 9.35 18.33
CA LEU A 93 0.34 10.10 17.06
C LEU A 93 1.24 11.33 17.12
N ASN A 94 1.20 12.12 18.20
CA ASN A 94 2.07 13.28 18.36
C ASN A 94 3.55 12.89 18.45
N ASP A 95 3.87 11.82 19.18
CA ASP A 95 5.23 11.30 19.29
C ASP A 95 5.77 10.80 17.94
N ILE A 96 4.90 10.16 17.13
CA ILE A 96 5.22 9.74 15.75
C ILE A 96 5.51 10.95 14.86
N ILE A 97 4.70 12.00 14.92
CA ILE A 97 4.89 13.22 14.12
C ILE A 97 6.21 13.89 14.52
N ALA A 98 6.48 14.04 15.82
CA ALA A 98 7.73 14.61 16.30
C ALA A 98 8.95 13.79 15.84
N ALA A 99 8.92 12.47 15.99
CA ALA A 99 10.00 11.59 15.52
C ALA A 99 10.19 11.66 13.99
N THR A 100 9.11 11.87 13.24
CA THR A 100 9.17 12.04 11.78
C THR A 100 9.91 13.32 11.41
N GLU A 101 9.56 14.45 12.04
CA GLU A 101 10.19 15.75 11.79
C GLU A 101 11.67 15.75 12.22
N GLU A 102 12.00 15.15 13.37
CA GLU A 102 13.38 15.03 13.86
C GLU A 102 14.29 14.27 12.88
N LEU A 103 13.76 13.26 12.20
CA LEU A 103 14.50 12.44 11.25
C LEU A 103 14.49 13.00 9.82
N GLY A 104 14.02 14.23 9.64
CA GLY A 104 13.98 14.91 8.34
C GLY A 104 12.89 14.38 7.41
N GLY A 105 11.90 13.68 7.97
CA GLY A 105 10.70 13.25 7.25
C GLY A 105 9.57 14.27 7.32
N TYR A 106 8.43 13.91 6.72
CA TYR A 106 7.20 14.69 6.81
C TYR A 106 5.96 13.80 6.87
N MET A 107 4.89 14.31 7.47
CA MET A 107 3.60 13.63 7.48
C MET A 107 2.88 13.82 6.14
N ALA A 108 2.48 12.73 5.50
CA ALA A 108 1.78 12.76 4.22
C ALA A 108 0.25 12.73 4.39
N ASP A 109 -0.26 11.94 5.34
CA ASP A 109 -1.69 11.79 5.63
C ASP A 109 -1.88 11.38 7.09
N SER A 110 -2.97 11.83 7.71
CA SER A 110 -3.39 11.35 9.02
C SER A 110 -4.91 11.29 9.08
N ARG A 111 -5.44 10.20 9.61
CA ARG A 111 -6.86 9.97 9.85
C ARG A 111 -7.05 9.45 11.26
N TYR A 112 -8.05 10.00 11.93
CA TYR A 112 -8.41 9.60 13.28
C TYR A 112 -9.89 9.24 13.29
N TYR A 113 -10.19 8.00 13.66
CA TYR A 113 -11.55 7.51 13.83
C TYR A 113 -11.73 7.03 15.26
N ALA A 114 -12.70 7.60 15.96
CA ALA A 114 -13.13 7.13 17.27
C ALA A 114 -14.60 6.75 17.18
N TYR A 115 -14.93 5.48 17.46
CA TYR A 115 -16.31 5.01 17.50
C TYR A 115 -16.56 4.20 18.78
N ARG A 116 -17.46 4.73 19.62
CA ARG A 116 -17.76 4.19 20.96
C ARG A 116 -16.51 4.07 21.83
N HIS A 117 -15.88 2.90 21.84
CA HIS A 117 -14.74 2.52 22.67
C HIS A 117 -13.59 1.96 21.83
N ASP A 118 -13.75 1.92 20.51
CA ASP A 118 -12.71 1.52 19.57
C ASP A 118 -12.12 2.80 18.95
N ILE A 119 -10.83 3.02 19.19
CA ILE A 119 -10.06 4.08 18.55
C ILE A 119 -9.18 3.41 17.48
N ASP A 120 -9.37 3.86 16.25
CA ASP A 120 -8.61 3.45 15.06
C ASP A 120 -8.00 4.71 14.43
N SER A 121 -6.70 4.88 14.56
CA SER A 121 -5.98 5.98 13.91
C SER A 121 -5.00 5.44 12.87
N TYR A 122 -4.91 6.14 11.76
CA TYR A 122 -3.97 5.86 10.67
C TYR A 122 -3.11 7.09 10.46
N VAL A 123 -1.79 6.88 10.37
CA VAL A 123 -0.86 7.93 9.99
C VAL A 123 0.08 7.40 8.93
N THR A 124 0.28 8.19 7.88
CA THR A 124 1.24 7.90 6.82
C THR A 124 2.32 8.96 6.85
N VAL A 125 3.56 8.53 7.03
CA VAL A 125 4.74 9.41 7.07
C VAL A 125 5.72 9.04 5.97
N ARG A 126 6.51 10.03 5.58
CA ARG A 126 7.56 9.93 4.56
C ARG A 126 8.90 10.20 5.21
N ILE A 127 9.81 9.24 5.16
CA ILE A 127 11.06 9.27 5.92
C ILE A 127 12.23 8.93 5.00
N PRO A 128 13.36 9.64 5.10
CA PRO A 128 14.56 9.28 4.36
C PRO A 128 14.93 7.81 4.60
N PRO A 129 15.23 7.01 3.54
CA PRO A 129 15.53 5.57 3.68
C PRO A 129 16.60 5.26 4.72
N GLU A 130 17.64 6.09 4.81
CA GLU A 130 18.74 5.96 5.78
C GLU A 130 18.26 6.03 7.24
N LYS A 131 17.12 6.68 7.50
CA LYS A 131 16.52 6.89 8.82
C LYS A 131 15.35 5.94 9.11
N LEU A 132 14.97 5.12 8.14
CA LEU A 132 13.80 4.25 8.25
C LEU A 132 13.92 3.24 9.40
N LYS A 133 15.10 2.62 9.56
CA LYS A 133 15.37 1.67 10.64
C LYS A 133 15.33 2.34 12.02
N GLU A 134 15.90 3.53 12.14
CA GLU A 134 15.86 4.32 13.36
C GLU A 134 14.40 4.71 13.71
N PHE A 135 13.64 5.17 12.72
CA PHE A 135 12.25 5.56 12.90
C PHE A 135 11.37 4.39 13.35
N THR A 136 11.38 3.28 12.61
CA THR A 136 10.55 2.11 12.94
C THR A 136 10.92 1.55 14.32
N GLY A 137 12.20 1.56 14.68
CA GLY A 137 12.66 1.23 16.03
C GLY A 137 12.05 2.13 17.11
N ARG A 138 12.04 3.46 16.92
CA ARG A 138 11.41 4.41 17.87
C ARG A 138 9.90 4.17 17.98
N VAL A 139 9.20 4.02 16.85
CA VAL A 139 7.74 3.79 16.82
C VAL A 139 7.38 2.52 17.58
N SER A 140 8.13 1.44 17.40
CA SER A 140 7.92 0.17 18.11
C SER A 140 8.03 0.27 19.63
N THR A 141 8.62 1.33 20.18
CA THR A 141 8.68 1.55 21.64
C THR A 141 7.44 2.22 22.23
N LEU A 142 6.58 2.80 21.38
CA LEU A 142 5.40 3.55 21.82
C LEU A 142 4.25 2.65 22.28
N GLY A 143 4.28 1.36 21.93
CA GLY A 143 3.25 0.40 22.26
C GLY A 143 3.62 -1.03 21.85
N LYS A 144 2.63 -1.92 21.89
CA LYS A 144 2.81 -3.31 21.51
C LYS A 144 2.62 -3.45 19.99
N VAL A 145 3.66 -3.87 19.29
CA VAL A 145 3.58 -4.13 17.84
C VAL A 145 2.70 -5.36 17.59
N MET A 146 1.57 -5.16 16.91
CA MET A 146 0.64 -6.21 16.49
C MET A 146 1.10 -6.89 15.20
N SER A 147 1.56 -6.08 14.25
CA SER A 147 2.11 -6.54 12.99
C SER A 147 3.07 -5.52 12.42
N GLN A 148 4.09 -6.00 11.72
CA GLN A 148 5.02 -5.17 10.96
C GLN A 148 5.40 -5.91 9.68
N SER A 149 5.28 -5.24 8.54
CA SER A 149 5.78 -5.70 7.25
C SER A 149 6.63 -4.61 6.61
N MET A 150 7.65 -5.04 5.89
CA MET A 150 8.56 -4.18 5.15
C MET A 150 8.77 -4.76 3.77
N ASP A 151 8.47 -3.96 2.76
CA ASP A 151 8.65 -4.30 1.36
C ASP A 151 9.67 -3.38 0.73
N SER A 152 10.49 -3.93 -0.16
CA SER A 152 11.46 -3.20 -0.96
C SER A 152 11.32 -3.56 -2.42
N GLU A 153 11.31 -2.57 -3.30
CA GLU A 153 11.24 -2.76 -4.74
C GLU A 153 12.43 -2.05 -5.41
N ASP A 154 13.28 -2.81 -6.08
CA ASP A 154 14.35 -2.26 -6.92
C ASP A 154 13.75 -1.82 -8.26
N VAL A 155 13.64 -0.50 -8.44
CA VAL A 155 13.08 0.15 -9.63
C VAL A 155 14.14 0.73 -10.57
N THR A 156 15.41 0.30 -10.43
CA THR A 156 16.55 0.88 -11.17
C THR A 156 16.38 0.74 -12.68
N ASP A 157 15.93 -0.41 -13.15
CA ASP A 157 15.73 -0.66 -14.58
C ASP A 157 14.59 0.16 -15.15
N GLN A 158 13.46 0.24 -14.44
CA GLN A 158 12.30 1.05 -14.83
C GLN A 158 12.66 2.54 -14.87
N TYR A 159 13.42 3.01 -13.89
CA TYR A 159 13.91 4.39 -13.85
C TYR A 159 14.81 4.69 -15.05
N THR A 160 15.75 3.79 -15.34
CA THR A 160 16.70 3.94 -16.46
C THR A 160 15.95 3.94 -17.81
N ASP A 161 14.98 3.04 -18.00
CA ASP A 161 14.12 3.03 -19.20
C ASP A 161 13.35 4.35 -19.37
N LEU A 162 12.72 4.86 -18.31
CA LEU A 162 11.97 6.12 -18.37
C LEU A 162 12.87 7.31 -18.72
N THR A 163 14.07 7.39 -18.15
CA THR A 163 15.03 8.46 -18.46
C THR A 163 15.55 8.38 -19.89
N ALA A 164 15.82 7.17 -20.40
CA ALA A 164 16.20 6.95 -21.79
C ALA A 164 15.09 7.36 -22.77
N ARG A 165 13.84 6.99 -22.48
CA ARG A 165 12.67 7.42 -23.27
C ARG A 165 12.50 8.92 -23.26
N LEU A 166 12.67 9.57 -22.10
CA LEU A 166 12.60 11.02 -22.00
C LEU A 166 13.66 11.69 -22.88
N ALA A 167 14.91 11.20 -22.82
CA ALA A 167 16.00 11.73 -23.65
C ALA A 167 15.69 11.60 -25.15
N ASN A 168 15.15 10.45 -25.58
CA ASN A 168 14.74 10.23 -26.96
C ASN A 168 13.61 11.17 -27.39
N ALA A 169 12.57 11.33 -26.56
CA ALA A 169 11.46 12.24 -26.83
C ALA A 169 11.94 13.70 -26.95
N GLN A 170 12.87 14.13 -26.10
CA GLN A 170 13.47 15.47 -26.18
C GLN A 170 14.33 15.65 -27.44
N ALA A 171 15.07 14.63 -27.85
CA ALA A 171 15.81 14.66 -29.12
C ALA A 171 14.86 14.78 -30.32
N GLN A 172 13.74 14.06 -30.30
CA GLN A 172 12.69 14.14 -31.31
C GLN A 172 12.03 15.53 -31.33
N GLU A 173 11.72 16.10 -30.16
CA GLU A 173 11.21 17.47 -30.06
C GLU A 173 12.18 18.47 -30.71
N ALA A 174 13.48 18.38 -30.39
CA ALA A 174 14.50 19.25 -30.97
C ALA A 174 14.57 19.13 -32.50
N GLN A 175 14.45 17.91 -33.03
CA GLN A 175 14.43 17.68 -34.48
C GLN A 175 13.17 18.26 -35.13
N LEU A 176 12.00 18.08 -34.52
CA LEU A 176 10.73 18.64 -35.01
C LEU A 176 10.76 20.17 -35.00
N LEU A 177 11.35 20.78 -33.97
CA LEU A 177 11.56 22.23 -33.93
C LEU A 177 12.48 22.72 -35.04
N GLU A 178 13.49 21.94 -35.43
CA GLU A 178 14.35 22.30 -36.55
C GLU A 178 13.62 22.19 -37.90
N ILE A 179 12.81 21.15 -38.09
CA ILE A 179 11.95 21.02 -39.27
C ILE A 179 10.94 22.19 -39.34
N MET A 180 10.36 22.57 -38.19
CA MET A 180 9.41 23.69 -38.09
C MET A 180 10.03 25.01 -38.58
N LYS A 181 11.30 25.27 -38.29
CA LYS A 181 12.00 26.50 -38.75
C LYS A 181 12.19 26.53 -40.27
N GLN A 182 12.25 25.36 -40.92
CA GLN A 182 12.48 25.23 -42.35
C GLN A 182 11.16 25.15 -43.14
N ALA A 183 10.03 24.87 -42.47
CA ALA A 183 8.72 24.75 -43.08
C ALA A 183 8.24 26.08 -43.67
N LYS A 184 7.80 26.06 -44.94
CA LYS A 184 7.30 27.24 -45.66
C LYS A 184 5.81 27.16 -46.01
N ASN A 185 5.26 25.95 -46.06
CA ASN A 185 3.86 25.71 -46.38
C ASN A 185 3.03 25.58 -45.10
N ILE A 186 1.80 26.09 -45.12
CA ILE A 186 0.90 26.04 -43.96
C ILE A 186 0.58 24.58 -43.57
N GLU A 187 0.42 23.70 -44.56
CA GLU A 187 0.15 22.27 -44.34
C GLU A 187 1.30 21.60 -43.55
N ASP A 188 2.55 21.82 -43.97
CA ASP A 188 3.74 21.30 -43.27
C ASP A 188 3.83 21.84 -41.84
N ILE A 189 3.53 23.13 -41.65
CA ILE A 189 3.54 23.77 -40.32
C ILE A 189 2.49 23.12 -39.40
N LEU A 190 1.27 22.87 -39.91
CA LEU A 190 0.20 22.25 -39.13
C LEU A 190 0.56 20.81 -38.74
N LEU A 191 1.14 20.03 -39.67
CA LEU A 191 1.57 18.66 -39.41
C LEU A 191 2.70 18.60 -38.37
N VAL A 192 3.72 19.43 -38.51
CA VAL A 192 4.83 19.47 -37.53
C VAL A 192 4.33 19.92 -36.16
N ARG A 193 3.39 20.88 -36.11
CA ARG A 193 2.78 21.34 -34.85
C ARG A 193 1.97 20.26 -34.16
N GLU A 194 1.18 19.48 -34.91
CA GLU A 194 0.44 18.36 -34.36
C GLU A 194 1.40 17.36 -33.71
N GLN A 195 2.45 16.96 -34.43
CA GLN A 195 3.46 16.03 -33.91
C GLN A 195 4.21 16.60 -32.70
N LEU A 196 4.53 17.90 -32.72
CA LEU A 196 5.19 18.57 -31.60
C LEU A 196 4.33 18.51 -30.33
N ASN A 197 3.01 18.76 -30.44
CA ASN A 197 2.10 18.67 -29.31
C ASN A 197 2.08 17.25 -28.71
N THR A 198 2.09 16.22 -29.57
CA THR A 198 2.14 14.82 -29.13
C THR A 198 3.41 14.51 -28.35
N VAL A 199 4.57 14.91 -28.89
CA VAL A 199 5.88 14.67 -28.24
C VAL A 199 5.99 15.44 -26.93
N GLN A 200 5.50 16.68 -26.88
CA GLN A 200 5.48 17.47 -25.65
C GLN A 200 4.63 16.84 -24.56
N ALA A 201 3.43 16.35 -24.90
CA ALA A 201 2.59 15.63 -23.95
C ALA A 201 3.28 14.36 -23.41
N GLU A 202 3.98 13.62 -24.28
CA GLU A 202 4.77 12.46 -23.87
C GLU A 202 5.90 12.85 -22.90
N ILE A 203 6.66 13.90 -23.21
CA ILE A 203 7.72 14.44 -22.34
C ILE A 203 7.15 14.80 -20.95
N GLU A 204 6.00 15.47 -20.90
CA GLU A 204 5.36 15.86 -19.64
C GLU A 204 4.96 14.64 -18.80
N ILE A 205 4.37 13.62 -19.44
CA ILE A 205 4.01 12.36 -18.78
C ILE A 205 5.26 11.65 -18.24
N LEU A 206 6.32 11.52 -19.05
CA LEU A 206 7.56 10.86 -18.65
C LEU A 206 8.23 11.60 -17.48
N LYS A 207 8.32 12.94 -17.55
CA LYS A 207 8.82 13.75 -16.44
C LYS A 207 7.97 13.58 -15.18
N GLY A 208 6.65 13.46 -15.32
CA GLY A 208 5.75 13.18 -14.21
C GLY A 208 6.07 11.85 -13.52
N LYS A 209 6.24 10.78 -14.30
CA LYS A 209 6.60 9.45 -13.79
C LYS A 209 7.95 9.43 -13.09
N ILE A 210 8.97 10.08 -13.68
CA ILE A 210 10.31 10.17 -13.08
C ILE A 210 10.24 10.90 -11.74
N ARG A 211 9.57 12.07 -11.67
CA ARG A 211 9.40 12.80 -10.40
C ARG A 211 8.69 11.97 -9.33
N GLN A 212 7.70 11.17 -9.73
CA GLN A 212 7.01 10.28 -8.79
C GLN A 212 7.98 9.22 -8.23
N MET A 213 8.76 8.56 -9.10
CA MET A 213 9.75 7.58 -8.66
C MET A 213 10.85 8.22 -7.79
N ASP A 214 11.35 9.41 -8.16
CA ASP A 214 12.33 10.15 -7.35
C ASP A 214 11.81 10.38 -5.93
N ASN A 215 10.54 10.76 -5.78
CA ASN A 215 9.92 10.94 -4.47
C ASN A 215 9.77 9.63 -3.68
N GLN A 216 9.51 8.51 -4.36
CA GLN A 216 9.38 7.18 -3.72
C GLN A 216 10.73 6.58 -3.33
N VAL A 217 11.79 6.87 -4.08
CA VAL A 217 13.16 6.45 -3.78
C VAL A 217 13.78 7.35 -2.71
N GLY A 218 13.53 8.66 -2.78
CA GLY A 218 14.06 9.63 -1.82
C GLY A 218 13.41 9.54 -0.44
N TYR A 219 12.18 9.03 -0.35
CA TYR A 219 11.46 8.85 0.90
C TYR A 219 10.72 7.52 0.95
N SER A 220 11.02 6.74 1.97
CA SER A 220 10.26 5.55 2.36
C SER A 220 8.87 5.93 2.86
N THR A 221 7.88 5.10 2.55
CA THR A 221 6.50 5.29 3.03
C THR A 221 6.27 4.39 4.23
N VAL A 222 5.84 4.97 5.36
CA VAL A 222 5.48 4.21 6.55
C VAL A 222 4.03 4.48 6.91
N THR A 223 3.20 3.44 6.87
CA THR A 223 1.80 3.49 7.28
C THR A 223 1.70 2.86 8.67
N ILE A 224 1.17 3.60 9.63
CA ILE A 224 1.02 3.13 11.01
C ILE A 224 -0.45 3.17 11.36
N ARG A 225 -1.00 2.03 11.76
CA ARG A 225 -2.31 1.91 12.40
C ARG A 225 -2.11 1.85 13.92
N LEU A 226 -2.81 2.72 14.64
CA LEU A 226 -2.85 2.75 16.09
C LEU A 226 -4.23 2.29 16.57
N THR A 227 -4.24 1.37 17.52
CA THR A 227 -5.45 0.89 18.20
C THR A 227 -5.29 1.00 19.70
N GLU A 228 -6.37 1.33 20.42
CA GLU A 228 -6.41 1.26 21.88
C GLU A 228 -7.07 -0.05 22.33
N PRO A 229 -6.63 -0.65 23.46
CA PRO A 229 -7.26 -1.85 23.98
C PRO A 229 -8.69 -1.56 24.43
N ALA A 230 -9.63 -2.46 24.11
CA ALA A 230 -11.01 -2.32 24.55
C ALA A 230 -11.08 -2.27 26.09
N PRO A 231 -11.93 -1.40 26.67
CA PRO A 231 -12.08 -1.33 28.12
C PRO A 231 -12.53 -2.69 28.66
N PRO A 232 -12.02 -3.12 29.82
CA PRO A 232 -12.37 -4.42 30.37
C PRO A 232 -13.89 -4.51 30.56
N VAL A 233 -14.49 -5.59 30.07
CA VAL A 233 -15.91 -5.85 30.28
C VAL A 233 -16.11 -6.10 31.76
N VAL A 234 -16.68 -5.13 32.46
CA VAL A 234 -17.17 -5.32 33.83
C VAL A 234 -18.37 -6.26 33.72
N THR A 235 -18.13 -7.56 33.90
CA THR A 235 -19.22 -8.50 34.16
C THR A 235 -19.76 -8.14 35.54
N PRO A 236 -21.05 -7.78 35.68
CA PRO A 236 -21.62 -7.62 37.01
C PRO A 236 -21.43 -8.94 37.75
N ASP A 237 -20.82 -8.87 38.92
CA ASP A 237 -20.79 -9.96 39.86
C ASP A 237 -22.23 -10.46 40.08
N GLU A 238 -22.43 -11.77 39.94
CA GLU A 238 -23.74 -12.41 40.15
C GLU A 238 -24.30 -12.21 41.58
N GLU A 239 -23.56 -11.53 42.47
CA GLU A 239 -23.97 -11.21 43.84
C GLU A 239 -24.85 -9.95 43.94
N GLY A 240 -24.94 -9.12 42.88
CA GLY A 240 -25.70 -7.86 42.88
C GLY A 240 -27.19 -7.96 42.55
N VAL A 241 -27.71 -9.12 42.09
CA VAL A 241 -29.11 -9.27 41.66
C VAL A 241 -29.99 -9.87 42.77
N LYS A 242 -29.99 -9.25 43.96
CA LYS A 242 -31.01 -9.48 45.00
C LYS A 242 -31.63 -8.13 45.36
N PHE A 243 -32.96 -8.11 45.54
CA PHE A 243 -33.88 -6.96 45.59
C PHE A 243 -34.42 -6.64 44.20
N TRP A 244 -35.69 -6.90 43.85
CA TRP A 244 -36.90 -6.53 44.57
C TRP A 244 -37.88 -7.71 44.72
N GLY A 245 -38.33 -7.97 45.94
CA GLY A 245 -39.27 -9.04 46.27
C GLY A 245 -40.67 -8.78 45.72
N PHE A 246 -41.13 -9.66 44.83
CA PHE A 246 -42.54 -9.90 44.55
C PHE A 246 -43.19 -10.66 45.72
N GLY A 247 -43.42 -9.99 46.84
CA GLY A 247 -43.96 -10.67 48.03
C GLY A 247 -44.49 -9.71 49.09
N LEU A 248 -45.54 -8.94 48.77
CA LEU A 248 -46.44 -8.33 49.75
C LEU A 248 -47.73 -7.84 49.07
N ILE A 249 -48.51 -8.77 48.50
CA ILE A 249 -49.94 -8.58 48.28
C ILE A 249 -50.64 -9.74 49.00
N GLY A 250 -50.97 -9.52 50.27
CA GLY A 250 -51.65 -10.54 51.08
C GLY A 250 -51.98 -10.05 52.48
N GLN A 251 -53.27 -9.83 52.71
CA GLN A 251 -53.94 -9.71 54.01
C GLN A 251 -53.73 -8.44 54.85
N ARG A 252 -54.70 -7.52 54.73
CA ARG A 252 -55.39 -6.99 55.92
C ARG A 252 -56.83 -6.60 55.58
N ILE A 253 -57.73 -7.58 55.62
CA ILE A 253 -59.17 -7.36 55.79
C ILE A 253 -59.47 -7.66 57.27
N GLY A 254 -60.07 -6.71 58.00
CA GLY A 254 -61.01 -7.04 59.07
C GLY A 254 -60.90 -6.28 60.41
N ARG A 255 -62.01 -5.59 60.74
CA ARG A 255 -62.52 -5.11 62.05
C ARG A 255 -61.94 -3.78 62.58
N GLY A 256 -62.72 -2.76 62.94
CA GLY A 256 -64.17 -2.57 62.97
C GLY A 256 -64.56 -1.16 63.47
N PHE A 257 -65.84 -0.81 63.27
CA PHE A 257 -66.68 0.15 64.04
C PHE A 257 -66.03 1.38 64.69
N VAL A 258 -66.42 2.59 64.23
CA VAL A 258 -67.34 3.55 64.91
C VAL A 258 -68.11 4.30 63.83
#